data_AF-A0A1R3TZN4-F1
#
_entry.id   AF-A0A1R3TZN4-F1
#
_cell.length_a   1.000
_cell.length_b   1.000
_cell.length_c   1.000
_cell.angle_alpha   90.00
_cell.angle_beta   90.00
_cell.angle_gamma   90.00
#
_symmetry.space_group_name_H-M   'P 1'
#
loop_
_entity.id
_entity.type
_entity.pdbx_description
1 polymer ?
#
loop_
_entity_poly.entity_id
_entity_poly.type
_entity_poly.pdbx_seq_one_letter_code
_entity_poly.pdbx_strand_id
1 'polypeptide(L)'
;MAFPALNRVAELNARFGHLFETFGVKPKIVVEHQLLKIRFEDKARTRFLPVELQFRNEEPRDDWDGVWLVTDEYEEVEIGANDWTWHCFDDEESVEYLTQDTDLAMECIERELTNAKLAYNGAGFGKETWNDNFAMAYPYLTEALCMQEGVEVLCERHEGVEGYEFTSSVGVDWRVAFEPGIASIFMNAEKVATFPPDNPDFLTNYFLGVFTFKENPRQEPKI
;
A
#
# COMPACT_ATOMS: atom_id res chain seq x y z
N MET A 1 22.09 -24.19 3.45
CA MET A 1 21.24 -25.28 4.00
C MET A 1 19.92 -24.65 4.42
N ALA A 2 18.78 -25.08 3.85
CA ALA A 2 17.46 -24.43 4.04
C ALA A 2 16.51 -25.19 5.00
N PHE A 3 17.00 -26.22 5.67
CA PHE A 3 16.17 -27.15 6.46
C PHE A 3 15.52 -26.55 7.72
N PRO A 4 16.23 -25.75 8.55
CA PRO A 4 15.64 -25.21 9.77
C PRO A 4 14.45 -24.27 9.51
N ALA A 5 14.55 -23.41 8.50
CA ALA A 5 13.46 -22.51 8.11
C ALA A 5 12.23 -23.27 7.58
N LEU A 6 12.44 -24.35 6.84
CA LEU A 6 11.34 -25.21 6.37
C LEU A 6 10.64 -25.94 7.52
N ASN A 7 11.38 -26.35 8.55
CA ASN A 7 10.80 -26.92 9.76
C ASN A 7 9.92 -25.89 10.48
N ARG A 8 10.36 -24.62 10.58
CA ARG A 8 9.53 -23.53 11.14
C ARG A 8 8.24 -23.32 10.37
N VAL A 9 8.32 -23.29 9.05
CA VAL A 9 7.11 -23.21 8.20
C VAL A 9 6.19 -24.41 8.42
N ALA A 10 6.73 -25.62 8.55
CA ALA A 10 5.93 -26.81 8.83
C ALA A 10 5.24 -26.74 10.19
N GLU A 11 5.94 -26.26 11.22
CA GLU A 11 5.42 -26.03 12.57
C GLU A 11 4.29 -24.99 12.57
N LEU A 12 4.51 -23.84 11.92
CA LEU A 12 3.48 -22.81 11.73
C LEU A 12 2.24 -23.37 11.01
N ASN A 13 2.41 -24.15 9.94
CA ASN A 13 1.29 -24.76 9.22
C ASN A 13 0.54 -25.78 10.09
N ALA A 14 1.24 -26.58 10.90
CA ALA A 14 0.62 -27.56 11.78
C ALA A 14 -0.21 -26.89 12.88
N ARG A 15 0.23 -25.73 13.39
CA ARG A 15 -0.43 -25.00 14.48
C ARG A 15 -1.52 -24.05 13.98
N PHE A 16 -1.22 -23.25 12.97
CA PHE A 16 -2.02 -22.12 12.51
C PHE A 16 -2.63 -22.30 11.11
N GLY A 17 -2.58 -23.52 10.56
CA GLY A 17 -3.13 -23.80 9.23
C GLY A 17 -4.58 -23.33 9.04
N HIS A 18 -5.39 -23.41 10.09
CA HIS A 18 -6.78 -22.92 10.08
C HIS A 18 -6.87 -21.38 9.92
N LEU A 19 -6.01 -20.61 10.59
CA LEU A 19 -5.94 -19.15 10.42
C LEU A 19 -5.49 -18.80 9.00
N PHE A 20 -4.47 -19.49 8.48
CA PHE A 20 -3.99 -19.30 7.13
C PHE A 20 -5.07 -19.58 6.07
N GLU A 21 -5.88 -20.62 6.28
CA GLU A 21 -7.05 -20.90 5.44
C GLU A 21 -8.12 -19.82 5.55
N THR A 22 -8.43 -19.33 6.76
CA THR A 22 -9.39 -18.24 6.98
C THR A 22 -8.99 -16.96 6.24
N PHE A 23 -7.72 -16.57 6.32
CA PHE A 23 -7.21 -15.35 5.67
C PHE A 23 -6.82 -15.57 4.21
N GLY A 24 -6.72 -16.82 3.75
CA GLY A 24 -6.29 -17.16 2.39
C GLY A 24 -4.80 -16.88 2.12
N VAL A 25 -3.97 -16.88 3.15
CA VAL A 25 -2.51 -16.63 3.09
C VAL A 25 -1.72 -17.89 3.43
N LYS A 26 -0.40 -17.89 3.23
CA LYS A 26 0.49 -18.96 3.69
C LYS A 26 1.82 -18.38 4.20
N PRO A 27 2.46 -19.02 5.20
CA PRO A 27 3.81 -18.68 5.58
C PRO A 27 4.77 -18.95 4.42
N LYS A 28 5.60 -17.96 4.10
CA LYS A 28 6.56 -18.00 3.00
C LYS A 28 7.90 -17.46 3.45
N ILE A 29 8.94 -18.23 3.18
CA ILE A 29 10.32 -17.84 3.44
C ILE A 29 10.76 -16.84 2.36
N VAL A 30 11.25 -15.69 2.80
CA VAL A 30 11.81 -14.64 1.95
C VAL A 30 13.20 -14.29 2.48
N VAL A 31 14.12 -13.94 1.60
CA VAL A 31 15.43 -13.38 1.98
C VAL A 31 15.49 -11.97 1.40
N GLU A 32 15.59 -10.98 2.27
CA GLU A 32 15.59 -9.57 1.90
C GLU A 32 16.64 -8.83 2.74
N HIS A 33 17.48 -8.01 2.10
CA HIS A 33 18.60 -7.32 2.76
C HIS A 33 19.48 -8.25 3.61
N GLN A 34 19.72 -9.48 3.13
CA GLN A 34 20.48 -10.54 3.83
C GLN A 34 19.81 -11.09 5.11
N LEU A 35 18.59 -10.66 5.42
CA LEU A 35 17.79 -11.20 6.52
C LEU A 35 16.83 -12.28 6.00
N LEU A 36 16.81 -13.41 6.69
CA LEU A 36 15.79 -14.42 6.48
C LEU A 36 14.51 -13.98 7.19
N LYS A 37 13.38 -14.02 6.47
CA LYS A 37 12.07 -13.65 6.95
C LYS A 37 11.04 -14.74 6.65
N ILE A 38 10.00 -14.86 7.48
CA ILE A 38 8.76 -15.55 7.12
C ILE A 38 7.65 -14.50 7.07
N ARG A 39 7.04 -14.35 5.89
CA ARG A 39 5.86 -13.50 5.66
C ARG A 39 4.61 -14.35 5.48
N PHE A 40 3.44 -13.80 5.76
CA PHE A 40 2.16 -14.48 5.58
C PHE A 40 1.40 -13.82 4.43
N GLU A 41 1.57 -14.35 3.21
CA GLU A 41 1.00 -13.79 2.00
C GLU A 41 0.35 -14.89 1.13
N ASP A 42 -0.60 -14.51 0.29
CA ASP A 42 -1.12 -15.41 -0.74
C ASP A 42 -0.08 -15.62 -1.87
N LYS A 43 -0.38 -16.54 -2.80
CA LYS A 43 0.55 -16.86 -3.89
C LYS A 43 0.78 -15.68 -4.84
N ALA A 44 -0.25 -14.86 -5.07
CA ALA A 44 -0.16 -13.70 -5.96
C ALA A 44 0.44 -12.47 -5.25
N ARG A 45 0.65 -12.55 -3.93
CA ARG A 45 1.10 -11.48 -3.04
C ARG A 45 0.12 -10.31 -2.94
N THR A 46 -1.13 -10.56 -3.27
CA THR A 46 -2.22 -9.59 -3.29
C THR A 46 -2.91 -9.42 -1.95
N ARG A 47 -2.77 -10.41 -1.08
CA ARG A 47 -3.27 -10.40 0.30
C ARG A 47 -2.14 -10.79 1.23
N PHE A 48 -2.02 -10.12 2.35
CA PHE A 48 -1.04 -10.47 3.36
C PHE A 48 -1.51 -10.06 4.76
N LEU A 49 -1.00 -10.75 5.77
CA LEU A 49 -1.04 -10.24 7.13
C LEU A 49 0.23 -9.41 7.34
N PRO A 50 0.13 -8.19 7.90
CA PRO A 50 1.27 -7.31 8.16
C PRO A 50 2.06 -7.79 9.38
N VAL A 51 2.37 -9.08 9.42
CA VAL A 51 3.12 -9.75 10.46
C VAL A 51 4.28 -10.46 9.77
N GLU A 52 5.49 -10.31 10.27
CA GLU A 52 6.63 -11.06 9.78
C GLU A 52 7.54 -11.56 10.90
N LEU A 53 8.14 -12.72 10.67
CA LEU A 53 9.13 -13.30 11.56
C LEU A 53 10.51 -13.05 10.97
N GLN A 54 11.33 -12.24 11.63
CA GLN A 54 12.68 -11.92 11.21
C GLN A 54 13.71 -12.71 12.00
N PHE A 55 14.63 -13.39 11.30
CA PHE A 55 15.69 -14.18 11.91
C PHE A 55 16.98 -13.35 11.89
N ARG A 56 17.40 -12.83 13.06
CA ARG A 56 18.63 -12.01 13.16
C ARG A 56 19.92 -12.80 13.05
N ASN A 57 19.87 -14.10 13.34
CA ASN A 57 21.01 -15.01 13.15
C ASN A 57 20.90 -15.64 11.76
N GLU A 58 22.01 -15.72 11.01
CA GLU A 58 22.04 -16.27 9.64
C GLU A 58 21.54 -17.72 9.56
N GLU A 59 21.51 -18.46 10.68
CA GLU A 59 20.97 -19.81 10.77
C GLU A 59 19.83 -19.89 11.79
N PRO A 60 18.62 -20.32 11.37
CA PRO A 60 17.53 -20.60 12.31
C PRO A 60 17.92 -21.74 13.25
N ARG A 61 17.67 -21.56 14.54
CA ARG A 61 17.91 -22.55 15.60
C ARG A 61 16.77 -23.55 15.71
N ASP A 62 16.97 -24.58 16.53
CA ASP A 62 15.95 -25.57 16.90
C ASP A 62 14.87 -25.01 17.86
N ASP A 63 15.06 -23.80 18.39
CA ASP A 63 14.06 -22.99 19.12
C ASP A 63 13.69 -21.68 18.38
N TRP A 64 12.78 -20.90 18.97
CA TRP A 64 12.33 -19.59 18.47
C TRP A 64 13.17 -18.42 19.01
N ASP A 65 14.27 -18.70 19.70
CA ASP A 65 15.19 -17.68 20.23
C ASP A 65 15.93 -16.96 19.11
N GLY A 66 15.98 -15.64 19.20
CA GLY A 66 16.60 -14.80 18.18
C GLY A 66 15.69 -14.48 17.00
N VAL A 67 14.42 -14.88 17.07
CA VAL A 67 13.38 -14.50 16.11
C VAL A 67 12.63 -13.29 16.64
N TRP A 68 12.48 -12.29 15.79
CA TRP A 68 11.68 -11.10 16.05
C TRP A 68 10.34 -11.28 15.34
N LEU A 69 9.25 -11.10 16.07
CA LEU A 69 7.92 -10.95 15.52
C LEU A 69 7.69 -9.46 15.33
N VAL A 70 7.56 -9.04 14.07
CA VAL A 70 7.32 -7.65 13.69
C VAL A 70 5.91 -7.56 13.14
N THR A 71 5.11 -6.65 13.67
CA THR A 71 3.75 -6.37 13.19
C THR A 71 3.67 -4.91 12.79
N ASP A 72 3.38 -4.67 11.51
CA ASP A 72 3.11 -3.33 10.98
C ASP A 72 1.64 -2.98 11.22
N GLU A 73 1.39 -1.80 11.76
CA GLU A 73 0.04 -1.27 11.91
C GLU A 73 -0.35 -0.46 10.65
N TYR A 74 -1.63 -0.47 10.33
CA TYR A 74 -2.16 0.35 9.25
C TYR A 74 -3.56 0.85 9.55
N GLU A 75 -3.85 2.02 9.00
CA GLU A 75 -5.18 2.62 9.00
C GLU A 75 -5.85 2.49 7.63
N GLU A 76 -7.17 2.37 7.60
CA GLU A 76 -7.96 2.37 6.37
C GLU A 76 -8.49 3.78 6.15
N VAL A 77 -8.07 4.41 5.06
CA VAL A 77 -8.44 5.79 4.69
C VAL A 77 -9.23 5.77 3.39
N GLU A 78 -10.45 6.31 3.40
CA GLU A 78 -11.23 6.46 2.18
C GLU A 78 -10.62 7.53 1.25
N ILE A 79 -10.43 7.16 -0.02
CA ILE A 79 -9.94 8.04 -1.08
C ILE A 79 -10.87 7.99 -2.30
N GLY A 80 -10.91 9.08 -3.06
CA GLY A 80 -11.85 9.24 -4.17
C GLY A 80 -13.33 9.30 -3.75
N ALA A 81 -14.20 9.55 -4.72
CA ALA A 81 -15.66 9.56 -4.51
C ALA A 81 -16.34 8.22 -4.83
N ASN A 82 -15.56 7.16 -5.06
CA ASN A 82 -16.05 5.83 -5.46
C ASN A 82 -15.58 4.71 -4.53
N ASP A 83 -15.58 4.95 -3.22
CA ASP A 83 -15.33 3.96 -2.15
C ASP A 83 -13.97 3.25 -2.26
N TRP A 84 -12.93 3.96 -2.67
CA TRP A 84 -11.58 3.40 -2.60
C TRP A 84 -11.00 3.53 -1.20
N THR A 85 -10.20 2.55 -0.80
CA THR A 85 -9.56 2.51 0.51
C THR A 85 -8.05 2.41 0.33
N TRP A 86 -7.34 3.31 0.98
CA TRP A 86 -5.89 3.25 1.16
C TRP A 86 -5.57 2.60 2.49
N HIS A 87 -4.72 1.59 2.46
CA HIS A 87 -4.11 1.00 3.64
C HIS A 87 -2.84 1.81 3.97
N CYS A 88 -2.99 2.83 4.81
CA CYS A 88 -1.90 3.71 5.23
C CYS A 88 -1.09 2.99 6.31
N PHE A 89 0.06 2.44 5.92
CA PHE A 89 1.03 1.89 6.86
C PHE A 89 1.80 3.04 7.49
N ASP A 90 1.74 3.13 8.82
CA ASP A 90 2.53 4.10 9.55
C ASP A 90 3.96 3.57 9.78
N ASP A 91 4.89 4.47 10.13
CA ASP A 91 6.24 4.07 10.57
C ASP A 91 6.22 3.35 11.95
N GLU A 92 5.04 3.14 12.54
CA GLU A 92 4.87 2.44 13.81
C GLU A 92 4.81 0.92 13.59
N GLU A 93 5.90 0.25 13.93
CA GLU A 93 5.99 -1.21 14.03
C GLU A 93 6.01 -1.64 15.51
N SER A 94 5.29 -2.71 15.83
CA SER A 94 5.49 -3.42 17.10
C SER A 94 6.48 -4.55 16.89
N VAL A 95 7.45 -4.68 17.81
CA VAL A 95 8.51 -5.69 17.73
C VAL A 95 8.55 -6.49 19.03
N GLU A 96 8.28 -7.79 18.91
CA GLU A 96 8.34 -8.74 20.02
C GLU A 96 9.46 -9.76 19.82
N TYR A 97 10.27 -9.95 20.86
CA TYR A 97 11.33 -10.97 20.85
C TYR A 97 10.76 -12.32 21.29
N LEU A 98 10.80 -13.31 20.41
CA LEU A 98 10.31 -14.64 20.74
C LEU A 98 11.24 -15.37 21.70
N THR A 99 10.63 -16.15 22.59
CA THR A 99 11.36 -16.84 23.67
C THR A 99 11.84 -18.23 23.23
N GLN A 100 12.71 -18.84 24.03
CA GLN A 100 13.11 -20.24 23.87
C GLN A 100 11.96 -21.23 24.18
N ASP A 101 10.95 -20.80 24.93
CA ASP A 101 9.76 -21.61 25.21
C ASP A 101 8.85 -21.59 23.98
N THR A 102 8.78 -22.73 23.29
CA THR A 102 8.00 -22.89 22.06
C THR A 102 6.52 -22.60 22.27
N ASP A 103 5.93 -23.00 23.40
CA ASP A 103 4.50 -22.81 23.62
C ASP A 103 4.19 -21.31 23.80
N LEU A 104 5.02 -20.59 24.58
CA LEU A 104 4.89 -19.14 24.74
C LEU A 104 5.16 -18.38 23.44
N ALA A 105 6.16 -18.81 22.64
CA ALA A 105 6.43 -18.21 21.34
C ALA A 105 5.23 -18.41 20.38
N MET A 106 4.62 -19.59 20.39
CA MET A 106 3.43 -19.89 19.58
C MET A 106 2.21 -19.09 20.02
N GLU A 107 1.96 -18.95 21.32
CA GLU A 107 0.88 -18.11 21.85
C GLU A 107 1.06 -16.65 21.42
N CYS A 108 2.30 -16.14 21.45
CA CYS A 108 2.63 -14.81 20.96
C CYS A 108 2.33 -14.66 19.46
N ILE A 109 2.79 -15.59 18.63
CA ILE A 109 2.55 -15.58 17.18
C ILE A 109 1.04 -15.67 16.88
N GLU A 110 0.30 -16.54 17.57
CA GLU A 110 -1.14 -16.70 17.39
C GLU A 110 -1.90 -15.42 17.71
N ARG A 111 -1.53 -14.76 18.82
CA ARG A 111 -2.12 -13.48 19.23
C ARG A 111 -1.94 -12.42 18.14
N GLU A 112 -0.72 -12.23 17.65
CA GLU A 112 -0.44 -11.23 16.62
C GLU A 112 -1.14 -11.57 15.30
N LEU A 113 -1.10 -12.83 14.85
CA LEU A 113 -1.80 -13.27 13.64
C LEU A 113 -3.32 -13.12 13.72
N THR A 114 -3.90 -13.28 14.91
CA THR A 114 -5.35 -13.15 15.12
C THR A 114 -5.79 -11.70 15.21
N ASN A 115 -4.96 -10.84 15.80
CA ASN A 115 -5.22 -9.41 15.91
C ASN A 115 -4.92 -8.64 14.62
N ALA A 116 -4.02 -9.16 13.79
CA ALA A 116 -3.66 -8.56 12.52
C ALA A 116 -4.87 -8.50 11.57
N LYS A 117 -5.12 -7.31 11.02
CA LYS A 117 -6.08 -7.14 9.94
C LYS A 117 -5.45 -7.57 8.60
N LEU A 118 -6.28 -8.12 7.71
CA LEU A 118 -5.83 -8.54 6.39
C LEU A 118 -5.59 -7.31 5.51
N ALA A 119 -4.37 -7.14 5.02
CA ALA A 119 -4.01 -6.07 4.11
C ALA A 119 -3.99 -6.53 2.65
N TYR A 120 -4.17 -5.56 1.74
CA TYR A 120 -4.17 -5.78 0.30
C TYR A 120 -3.13 -4.90 -0.37
N ASN A 121 -2.36 -5.47 -1.30
CA ASN A 121 -1.34 -4.71 -2.03
C ASN A 121 -1.89 -3.95 -3.25
N GLY A 122 -3.22 -3.84 -3.36
CA GLY A 122 -3.96 -3.28 -4.49
C GLY A 122 -3.97 -4.12 -5.78
N ALA A 123 -2.96 -4.96 -6.06
CA ALA A 123 -2.95 -5.78 -7.28
C ALA A 123 -4.09 -6.81 -7.25
N GLY A 124 -5.02 -6.75 -8.21
CA GLY A 124 -6.14 -7.69 -8.29
C GLY A 124 -7.32 -7.45 -7.33
N PHE A 125 -7.32 -6.34 -6.58
CA PHE A 125 -8.42 -5.92 -5.71
C PHE A 125 -8.98 -4.57 -6.12
N GLY A 126 -10.24 -4.53 -6.52
CA GLY A 126 -10.79 -3.45 -7.34
C GLY A 126 -10.69 -2.03 -6.78
N LYS A 127 -10.75 -1.85 -5.45
CA LYS A 127 -10.85 -0.54 -4.80
C LYS A 127 -9.89 -0.35 -3.60
N GLU A 128 -8.89 -1.22 -3.46
CA GLU A 128 -7.92 -1.18 -2.36
C GLU A 128 -6.56 -0.73 -2.89
N THR A 129 -5.78 0.04 -2.13
CA THR A 129 -4.41 0.43 -2.52
C THR A 129 -3.45 0.53 -1.32
N TRP A 130 -2.17 0.34 -1.61
CA TRP A 130 -1.00 0.55 -0.73
C TRP A 130 -0.02 1.58 -1.32
N ASN A 131 -0.42 2.27 -2.38
CA ASN A 131 0.45 3.20 -3.10
C ASN A 131 0.33 4.57 -2.46
N ASP A 132 1.25 4.88 -1.55
CA ASP A 132 1.22 6.12 -0.78
C ASP A 132 1.25 7.35 -1.67
N ASN A 133 2.05 7.35 -2.74
CA ASN A 133 2.10 8.50 -3.65
C ASN A 133 0.76 8.77 -4.34
N PHE A 134 0.06 7.71 -4.74
CA PHE A 134 -1.30 7.82 -5.28
C PHE A 134 -2.23 8.36 -4.20
N ALA A 135 -2.35 7.67 -3.06
CA ALA A 135 -3.31 8.03 -2.03
C ALA A 135 -3.06 9.44 -1.42
N MET A 136 -1.81 9.78 -1.13
CA MET A 136 -1.42 11.09 -0.60
C MET A 136 -1.71 12.23 -1.57
N ALA A 137 -1.81 11.98 -2.88
CA ALA A 137 -2.16 13.02 -3.84
C ALA A 137 -3.65 13.43 -3.78
N TYR A 138 -4.53 12.59 -3.22
CA TYR A 138 -5.96 12.87 -3.11
C TYR A 138 -6.30 14.20 -2.39
N PRO A 139 -5.79 14.49 -1.17
CA PRO A 139 -6.06 15.75 -0.49
C PRO A 139 -5.58 16.98 -1.28
N TYR A 140 -4.45 16.88 -1.97
CA TYR A 140 -3.94 17.99 -2.81
C TYR A 140 -4.81 18.22 -4.05
N LEU A 141 -5.27 17.13 -4.66
CA LEU A 141 -6.16 17.22 -5.81
C LEU A 141 -7.52 17.80 -5.42
N THR A 142 -8.09 17.38 -4.28
CA THR A 142 -9.35 17.93 -3.78
C THR A 142 -9.23 19.38 -3.34
N GLU A 143 -8.11 19.78 -2.74
CA GLU A 143 -7.81 21.19 -2.45
C GLU A 143 -7.75 22.02 -3.74
N ALA A 144 -7.03 21.55 -4.77
CA ALA A 144 -6.91 22.26 -6.04
C ALA A 144 -8.26 22.45 -6.76
N LEU A 145 -9.17 21.50 -6.56
CA LEU A 145 -10.50 21.46 -7.17
C LEU A 145 -11.60 22.04 -6.27
N CYS A 146 -11.30 22.47 -5.05
CA CYS A 146 -12.32 22.87 -4.06
C CYS A 146 -13.20 24.05 -4.52
N MET A 147 -12.70 24.86 -5.46
CA MET A 147 -13.43 25.99 -6.04
C MET A 147 -14.35 25.59 -7.20
N GLN A 148 -14.26 24.35 -7.70
CA GLN A 148 -15.12 23.85 -8.77
C GLN A 148 -16.32 23.08 -8.20
N GLU A 149 -17.50 23.69 -8.27
CA GLU A 149 -18.73 23.02 -7.86
C GLU A 149 -19.01 21.79 -8.72
N GLY A 150 -19.32 20.67 -8.08
CA GLY A 150 -19.79 19.45 -8.73
C GLY A 150 -18.73 18.58 -9.39
N VAL A 151 -17.44 18.85 -9.16
CA VAL A 151 -16.36 17.98 -9.64
C VAL A 151 -16.13 16.84 -8.65
N GLU A 152 -16.42 15.62 -9.09
CA GLU A 152 -16.10 14.40 -8.34
C GLU A 152 -14.78 13.81 -8.85
N VAL A 153 -13.89 13.50 -7.92
CA VAL A 153 -12.61 12.84 -8.21
C VAL A 153 -12.77 11.34 -7.98
N LEU A 154 -12.72 10.56 -9.06
CA LEU A 154 -12.86 9.11 -9.01
C LEU A 154 -11.49 8.46 -9.04
N CYS A 155 -11.31 7.40 -8.25
CA CYS A 155 -10.13 6.54 -8.34
C CYS A 155 -10.34 5.47 -9.41
N GLU A 156 -9.27 5.11 -10.12
CA GLU A 156 -9.29 4.06 -11.12
C GLU A 156 -8.01 3.21 -11.11
N ARG A 157 -8.10 2.03 -11.74
CA ARG A 157 -6.94 1.20 -12.06
C ARG A 157 -7.06 0.66 -13.48
N HIS A 158 -6.09 1.01 -14.33
CA HIS A 158 -5.97 0.48 -15.68
C HIS A 158 -4.62 -0.22 -15.84
N GLU A 159 -4.63 -1.51 -16.17
CA GLU A 159 -3.42 -2.32 -16.38
C GLU A 159 -2.41 -2.27 -15.22
N GLY A 160 -2.92 -2.14 -13.98
CA GLY A 160 -2.09 -2.05 -12.78
C GLY A 160 -1.57 -0.65 -12.45
N VAL A 161 -1.86 0.34 -13.29
CA VAL A 161 -1.60 1.76 -13.02
C VAL A 161 -2.81 2.35 -12.32
N GLU A 162 -2.58 2.91 -11.13
CA GLU A 162 -3.60 3.60 -10.35
C GLU A 162 -3.65 5.08 -10.75
N GLY A 163 -4.81 5.68 -10.62
CA GLY A 163 -4.97 7.07 -10.98
C GLY A 163 -6.28 7.70 -10.52
N TYR A 164 -6.38 8.99 -10.78
CA TYR A 164 -7.58 9.78 -10.59
C TYR A 164 -8.16 10.18 -11.95
N GLU A 165 -9.47 10.13 -12.06
CA GLU A 165 -10.21 10.68 -13.19
C GLU A 165 -11.30 11.64 -12.71
N PHE A 166 -11.48 12.73 -13.43
CA PHE A 166 -12.55 13.69 -13.17
C PHE A 166 -12.84 14.54 -14.40
N THR A 167 -14.05 15.04 -14.50
CA THR A 167 -14.45 16.02 -15.52
C THR A 167 -14.65 17.37 -14.86
N SER A 168 -13.91 18.38 -15.34
CA SER A 168 -14.06 19.75 -14.86
C SER A 168 -15.44 20.35 -15.19
N SER A 169 -15.80 21.45 -14.54
CA SER A 169 -17.09 22.15 -14.75
C SER A 169 -17.33 22.61 -16.20
N VAL A 170 -16.27 22.76 -17.00
CA VAL A 170 -16.32 23.14 -18.42
C VAL A 170 -16.30 21.94 -19.38
N GLY A 171 -16.42 20.71 -18.86
CA GLY A 171 -16.49 19.49 -19.67
C GLY A 171 -15.15 19.02 -20.22
N VAL A 172 -14.03 19.39 -19.60
CA VAL A 172 -12.70 18.84 -19.93
C VAL A 172 -12.42 17.65 -19.02
N ASP A 173 -12.04 16.53 -19.63
CA ASP A 173 -11.69 15.29 -18.93
C ASP A 173 -10.22 15.31 -18.52
N TRP A 174 -9.98 14.95 -17.27
CA TRP A 174 -8.67 14.92 -16.65
C TRP A 174 -8.37 13.53 -16.12
N ARG A 175 -7.11 13.15 -16.23
CA ARG A 175 -6.59 11.92 -15.64
C ARG A 175 -5.22 12.17 -15.03
N VAL A 176 -4.99 11.69 -13.81
CA VAL A 176 -3.68 11.70 -13.15
C VAL A 176 -3.29 10.25 -12.89
N ALA A 177 -2.28 9.75 -13.59
CA ALA A 177 -1.84 8.35 -13.49
C ALA A 177 -0.51 8.24 -12.73
N PHE A 178 -0.42 7.27 -11.81
CA PHE A 178 0.75 7.03 -10.96
C PHE A 178 1.46 5.75 -11.40
N GLU A 179 2.44 5.91 -12.29
CA GLU A 179 3.34 4.83 -12.70
C GLU A 179 4.54 4.75 -11.74
N PRO A 180 5.25 3.61 -11.67
CA PRO A 180 6.44 3.49 -10.83
C PRO A 180 7.47 4.59 -11.12
N GLY A 181 7.67 5.50 -10.15
CA GLY A 181 8.63 6.60 -10.22
C GLY A 181 8.19 7.83 -11.01
N ILE A 182 6.97 7.86 -11.58
CA ILE A 182 6.47 9.02 -12.32
C ILE A 182 4.95 9.15 -12.23
N ALA A 183 4.46 10.36 -11.98
CA ALA A 183 3.05 10.70 -12.15
C ALA A 183 2.86 11.50 -13.44
N SER A 184 1.81 11.18 -14.19
CA SER A 184 1.48 11.79 -15.49
C SER A 184 0.08 12.40 -15.47
N ILE A 185 -0.05 13.64 -15.94
CA ILE A 185 -1.33 14.34 -16.08
C ILE A 185 -1.75 14.33 -17.54
N PHE A 186 -2.99 13.94 -17.79
CA PHE A 186 -3.63 13.91 -19.10
C PHE A 186 -4.86 14.81 -19.11
N MET A 187 -5.07 15.45 -20.25
CA MET A 187 -6.23 16.28 -20.55
C MET A 187 -6.82 15.80 -21.87
N ASN A 188 -8.08 15.34 -21.87
CA ASN A 188 -8.72 14.73 -23.03
C ASN A 188 -7.86 13.63 -23.70
N ALA A 189 -7.28 12.75 -22.88
CA ALA A 189 -6.32 11.70 -23.25
C ALA A 189 -4.94 12.16 -23.78
N GLU A 190 -4.69 13.47 -23.92
CA GLU A 190 -3.37 13.99 -24.26
C GLU A 190 -2.56 14.24 -22.99
N LYS A 191 -1.33 13.72 -22.94
CA LYS A 191 -0.43 13.96 -21.81
C LYS A 191 0.07 15.40 -21.83
N VAL A 192 -0.17 16.14 -20.76
CA VAL A 192 0.14 17.58 -20.65
C VAL A 192 1.23 17.89 -19.63
N ALA A 193 1.48 17.00 -18.67
CA ALA A 193 2.54 17.18 -17.68
C ALA A 193 2.99 15.83 -17.08
N THR A 194 4.15 15.86 -16.45
CA THR A 194 4.70 14.77 -15.64
C THR A 194 5.41 15.34 -14.43
N PHE A 195 5.37 14.64 -13.31
CA PHE A 195 6.04 15.07 -12.08
C PHE A 195 6.51 13.85 -11.25
N PRO A 196 7.50 14.03 -10.36
CA PRO A 196 7.88 13.02 -9.38
C PRO A 196 6.69 12.71 -8.45
N PRO A 197 6.33 11.44 -8.25
CA PRO A 197 5.11 11.07 -7.50
C PRO A 197 5.20 11.38 -6.00
N ASP A 198 6.42 11.55 -5.47
CA ASP A 198 6.73 11.96 -4.09
C ASP A 198 6.59 13.48 -3.86
N ASN A 199 6.15 14.24 -4.86
CA ASN A 199 5.91 15.68 -4.78
C ASN A 199 4.43 16.01 -5.11
N PRO A 200 3.49 15.67 -4.22
CA PRO A 200 2.05 15.86 -4.49
C PRO A 200 1.64 17.35 -4.55
N ASP A 201 2.40 18.26 -3.92
CA ASP A 201 2.21 19.71 -4.01
C ASP A 201 2.24 20.23 -5.46
N PHE A 202 2.88 19.49 -6.37
CA PHE A 202 2.87 19.80 -7.80
C PHE A 202 1.43 19.85 -8.34
N LEU A 203 0.54 18.97 -7.87
CA LEU A 203 -0.85 18.90 -8.33
C LEU A 203 -1.60 20.18 -8.00
N THR A 204 -1.49 20.66 -6.76
CA THR A 204 -2.14 21.90 -6.33
C THR A 204 -1.69 23.08 -7.19
N ASN A 205 -0.37 23.25 -7.36
CA ASN A 205 0.18 24.34 -8.16
C ASN A 205 -0.22 24.24 -9.64
N TYR A 206 -0.18 23.03 -10.21
CA TYR A 206 -0.53 22.79 -11.61
C TYR A 206 -1.99 23.12 -11.88
N PHE A 207 -2.92 22.54 -11.11
CA PHE A 207 -4.35 22.74 -11.32
C PHE A 207 -4.81 24.15 -10.99
N LEU A 208 -4.31 24.78 -9.92
CA LEU A 208 -4.59 26.19 -9.66
C LEU A 208 -4.13 27.09 -10.81
N GLY A 209 -2.93 26.84 -11.36
CA GLY A 209 -2.42 27.61 -12.51
C GLY A 209 -3.24 27.40 -13.79
N VAL A 210 -3.65 26.17 -14.08
CA VAL A 210 -4.45 25.86 -15.28
C VAL A 210 -5.86 26.46 -15.19
N PHE A 211 -6.54 26.32 -14.04
CA PHE A 211 -7.92 26.78 -13.90
C PHE A 211 -8.01 28.30 -13.82
N THR A 212 -7.07 28.97 -13.14
CA THR A 212 -6.99 30.45 -13.18
C THR A 212 -6.76 30.97 -14.61
N PHE A 213 -5.99 30.26 -15.43
CA PHE A 213 -5.74 30.68 -16.81
C PHE A 213 -6.94 30.49 -17.74
N LYS A 214 -7.65 29.36 -17.64
CA LYS A 214 -8.77 29.03 -18.53
C LYS A 214 -10.06 29.78 -18.21
N GLU A 215 -10.30 30.12 -16.94
CA GLU A 215 -11.44 30.97 -16.56
C GLU A 215 -11.21 32.46 -16.90
N ASN A 216 -9.95 32.84 -17.17
CA ASN A 216 -9.59 34.21 -17.55
C ASN A 216 -8.52 34.21 -18.66
N PRO A 217 -8.89 33.92 -19.92
CA PRO A 217 -7.95 33.74 -21.05
C PRO A 217 -7.15 35.00 -21.45
N ARG A 218 -7.21 36.07 -20.66
CA ARG A 218 -6.48 37.33 -20.87
C ARG A 218 -5.15 37.43 -20.12
N GLN A 219 -4.74 36.41 -19.37
CA GLN A 219 -3.50 36.45 -18.58
C GLN A 219 -2.58 35.26 -18.88
N GLU A 220 -1.76 35.33 -19.94
CA GLU A 220 -0.76 34.27 -20.22
C GLU A 220 0.09 33.94 -18.98
N PRO A 221 0.27 32.65 -18.62
CA PRO A 221 1.12 32.27 -17.50
C PRO A 221 2.58 32.58 -17.86
N LYS A 222 3.25 33.32 -16.98
CA LYS A 222 4.70 33.46 -17.01
C LYS A 222 5.31 32.24 -16.32
N ILE A 223 5.88 31.34 -17.12
CA ILE A 223 6.78 30.26 -16.68
C ILE A 223 8.11 30.89 -16.27
#